data_AF-A0A8B7E3U1-F1
#
_entry.id   AF-A0A8B7E3U1-F1
#
_cell.length_a   1.000
_cell.length_b   1.000
_cell.length_c   1.000
_cell.angle_alpha   90.00
_cell.angle_beta   90.00
_cell.angle_gamma   90.00
#
_symmetry.space_group_name_H-M   'P 1'
#
loop_
_entity.id
_entity.type
_entity.pdbx_description
1 polymer ?
#
loop_
_entity_poly.entity_id
_entity_poly.type
_entity_poly.pdbx_seq_one_letter_code
_entity_poly.pdbx_strand_id
1 'polypeptide(L)'
;MCSFDGSWQKRGFTSNNGVVSAISVESGKCIDFQIETKTCKLCSIWKLKKYTHPVEYEKFQSSHFQKCKISHIGSSSAMKSSGVLKLFHRSEIKNNLRYTTYLGDGDSSSYTSVVAAKPYGQNVEIKKAECIGHIQKRVGTRLRNSKKSSKEILSDGKKLGGAGCLTENADKITGKKTYKENICIPSAVRDFIKPIFIDLGSDVLLEKCLHGKTQNPNEALNQLIWKRCPKDIFVERTALCVGVASAVLYFNNGIQFSETLFDKVEITVGCNLHNFCLTNDSKRISKAEKQCTSIVKLRRKKLRAIHKGFCDQNETLEGAVYGSGEF
;
A
#
# COMPACT_ATOMS: atom_id res chain seq x y z
N MET A 1 -16.82 -7.02 1.55
CA MET A 1 -15.60 -6.50 2.24
C MET A 1 -14.77 -5.61 1.29
N CYS A 2 -14.17 -4.51 1.77
CA CYS A 2 -13.33 -3.63 0.96
C CYS A 2 -11.94 -3.38 1.57
N SER A 3 -10.92 -3.36 0.71
CA SER A 3 -9.55 -3.00 1.02
C SER A 3 -9.30 -1.53 0.69
N PHE A 4 -8.66 -0.81 1.61
CA PHE A 4 -8.28 0.58 1.40
C PHE A 4 -6.78 0.77 1.49
N ASP A 5 -6.20 1.42 0.49
CA ASP A 5 -4.78 1.71 0.47
C ASP A 5 -4.46 3.07 -0.15
N GLY A 6 -3.41 3.69 0.38
CA GLY A 6 -2.90 4.98 -0.06
C GLY A 6 -1.53 4.83 -0.69
N SER A 7 -1.30 5.53 -1.80
CA SER A 7 0.01 5.60 -2.43
C SER A 7 0.35 7.02 -2.85
N TRP A 8 1.65 7.35 -2.79
CA TRP A 8 2.15 8.70 -3.00
C TRP A 8 3.01 8.83 -4.24
N GLN A 9 2.97 10.01 -4.86
CA GLN A 9 3.74 10.32 -6.07
C GLN A 9 5.24 10.36 -5.79
N LYS A 10 5.68 10.88 -4.65
CA LYS A 10 7.10 10.84 -4.23
C LYS A 10 7.28 9.79 -3.15
N ARG A 11 8.40 9.07 -3.17
CA ARG A 11 8.81 8.21 -2.04
C ARG A 11 9.16 9.09 -0.84
N GLY A 12 8.83 8.62 0.36
CA GLY A 12 9.02 9.38 1.62
C GLY A 12 7.80 10.20 2.06
N PHE A 13 7.90 10.85 3.22
CA PHE A 13 6.77 11.49 3.91
C PHE A 13 6.40 12.89 3.36
N THR A 14 7.04 13.36 2.30
CA THR A 14 6.93 14.75 1.81
C THR A 14 6.10 14.91 0.53
N SER A 15 5.45 13.85 0.04
CA SER A 15 4.75 13.91 -1.25
C SER A 15 3.59 14.92 -1.30
N ASN A 16 3.52 15.68 -2.40
CA ASN A 16 2.43 16.65 -2.64
C ASN A 16 1.13 16.01 -3.10
N ASN A 17 1.19 14.81 -3.67
CA ASN A 17 0.05 14.11 -4.24
C ASN A 17 -0.04 12.69 -3.68
N GLY A 18 -1.26 12.32 -3.28
CA GLY A 18 -1.62 10.98 -2.83
C GLY A 18 -2.83 10.47 -3.61
N VAL A 19 -2.89 9.16 -3.78
CA VAL A 19 -4.04 8.45 -4.34
C VAL A 19 -4.48 7.44 -3.30
N VAL A 20 -5.76 7.47 -2.94
CA VAL A 20 -6.39 6.50 -2.06
C VAL A 20 -7.36 5.69 -2.90
N SER A 21 -7.29 4.36 -2.81
CA SER A 21 -8.16 3.46 -3.58
C SER A 21 -8.97 2.58 -2.65
N ALA A 22 -10.18 2.24 -3.09
CA ALA A 22 -11.05 1.23 -2.51
C ALA A 22 -11.14 0.06 -3.50
N ILE A 23 -10.71 -1.12 -3.08
CA ILE A 23 -10.76 -2.35 -3.87
C ILE A 23 -11.69 -3.35 -3.18
N SER A 24 -12.69 -3.84 -3.91
CA SER A 24 -13.54 -4.92 -3.40
C SER A 24 -12.71 -6.19 -3.28
N VAL A 25 -12.75 -6.82 -2.11
CA VAL A 25 -11.98 -8.03 -1.82
C VAL A 25 -12.59 -9.26 -2.52
N GLU A 26 -13.89 -9.23 -2.80
CA GLU A 26 -14.62 -10.30 -3.45
C GLU A 26 -14.40 -10.29 -4.96
N SER A 27 -14.55 -9.13 -5.61
CA SER A 27 -14.39 -9.03 -7.06
C SER A 27 -12.94 -8.76 -7.50
N GLY A 28 -12.09 -8.30 -6.57
CA GLY A 28 -10.74 -7.85 -6.89
C GLY A 28 -10.68 -6.54 -7.69
N LYS A 29 -11.83 -5.89 -7.93
CA LYS A 29 -11.94 -4.66 -8.73
C LYS A 29 -11.81 -3.42 -7.85
N CYS A 30 -11.17 -2.39 -8.39
CA CYS A 30 -11.17 -1.04 -7.82
C CYS A 30 -12.55 -0.42 -8.04
N ILE A 31 -13.27 -0.17 -6.94
CA ILE A 31 -14.65 0.34 -6.96
C ILE A 31 -14.71 1.85 -6.82
N ASP A 32 -13.71 2.46 -6.19
CA ASP A 32 -13.63 3.91 -6.05
C ASP A 32 -12.18 4.35 -5.76
N PHE A 33 -11.87 5.61 -6.05
CA PHE A 33 -10.56 6.21 -5.74
C PHE A 33 -10.67 7.71 -5.48
N GLN A 34 -9.83 8.21 -4.58
CA GLN A 34 -9.77 9.61 -4.19
C GLN A 34 -8.35 10.13 -4.38
N ILE A 35 -8.24 11.32 -4.98
CA ILE A 35 -6.95 11.99 -5.15
C ILE A 35 -6.84 13.11 -4.14
N GLU A 36 -5.77 13.06 -3.37
CA GLU A 36 -5.40 14.09 -2.43
C GLU A 36 -4.20 14.90 -2.91
N THR A 37 -4.29 16.22 -2.84
CA THR A 37 -3.17 17.11 -3.16
C THR A 37 -3.04 18.25 -2.16
N LYS A 38 -1.79 18.59 -1.83
CA LYS A 38 -1.41 19.76 -1.01
C LYS A 38 -1.17 21.01 -1.84
N THR A 39 -1.10 20.88 -3.17
CA THR A 39 -0.65 21.97 -4.03
C THR A 39 -1.70 22.35 -5.07
N CYS A 40 -1.72 23.64 -5.40
CA CYS A 40 -2.43 24.16 -6.54
C CYS A 40 -1.52 25.16 -7.24
N LYS A 41 -1.35 25.01 -8.57
CA LYS A 41 -0.44 25.85 -9.36
C LYS A 41 -0.84 27.33 -9.29
N LEU A 42 -2.14 27.63 -9.41
CA LEU A 42 -2.67 28.98 -9.29
C LEU A 42 -2.38 29.59 -7.91
N CYS A 43 -2.67 28.85 -6.83
CA CYS A 43 -2.31 29.29 -5.47
C CYS A 43 -0.80 29.56 -5.32
N SER A 44 0.05 28.71 -5.91
CA SER A 44 1.50 28.87 -5.85
C SER A 44 1.98 30.15 -6.56
N ILE A 45 1.40 30.46 -7.72
CA ILE A 45 1.72 31.68 -8.49
C ILE A 45 1.30 32.92 -7.72
N TRP A 46 0.10 32.91 -7.16
CA TRP A 46 -0.46 34.06 -6.45
C TRP A 46 0.10 34.23 -5.03
N LYS A 47 0.83 33.25 -4.49
CA LYS A 47 1.39 33.29 -3.14
C LYS A 47 2.26 34.52 -2.89
N LEU A 48 3.11 34.88 -3.86
CA LEU A 48 3.98 36.06 -3.75
C LEU A 48 3.25 37.37 -4.02
N LYS A 49 2.16 37.34 -4.80
CA LYS A 49 1.32 38.51 -5.07
C LYS A 49 0.62 39.04 -3.83
N LYS A 50 0.50 38.24 -2.77
CA LYS A 50 0.05 38.70 -1.45
C LYS A 50 0.87 39.89 -0.93
N TYR A 51 2.17 39.92 -1.21
CA TYR A 51 3.07 40.96 -0.70
C TYR A 51 3.18 42.17 -1.63
N THR A 52 2.95 41.98 -2.94
CA THR A 52 3.08 43.05 -3.94
C THR A 52 1.75 43.67 -4.36
N HIS A 53 0.66 42.90 -4.35
CA HIS A 53 -0.68 43.30 -4.80
C HIS A 53 -1.77 42.71 -3.87
N PRO A 54 -1.85 43.16 -2.60
CA PRO A 54 -2.71 42.54 -1.58
C PRO A 54 -4.20 42.56 -1.93
N VAL A 55 -4.71 43.67 -2.48
CA VAL A 55 -6.13 43.81 -2.87
C VAL A 55 -6.50 42.84 -4.00
N GLU A 56 -5.63 42.68 -5.00
CA GLU A 56 -5.86 41.71 -6.08
C GLU A 56 -5.77 40.27 -5.57
N TYR A 57 -4.86 40.01 -4.62
CA TYR A 57 -4.74 38.71 -3.99
C TYR A 57 -6.01 38.31 -3.24
N GLU A 58 -6.65 39.22 -2.50
CA GLU A 58 -7.93 38.95 -1.82
C GLU A 58 -9.07 38.65 -2.80
N LYS A 59 -9.17 39.41 -3.90
CA LYS A 59 -10.12 39.14 -4.99
C LYS A 59 -9.87 37.78 -5.64
N PHE A 60 -8.61 37.44 -5.89
CA PHE A 60 -8.21 36.12 -6.39
C PHE A 60 -8.59 35.02 -5.40
N GLN A 61 -8.29 35.18 -4.11
CA GLN A 61 -8.55 34.16 -3.10
C GLN A 61 -10.05 33.86 -3.00
N SER A 62 -10.89 34.90 -2.98
CA SER A 62 -12.35 34.75 -2.92
C SER A 62 -12.91 34.04 -4.15
N SER A 63 -12.47 34.42 -5.35
CA SER A 63 -12.92 33.80 -6.61
C SER A 63 -12.32 32.40 -6.85
N HIS A 64 -11.13 32.13 -6.30
CA HIS A 64 -10.43 30.86 -6.46
C HIS A 64 -10.81 29.84 -5.39
N PHE A 65 -11.37 30.25 -4.24
CA PHE A 65 -11.70 29.35 -3.14
C PHE A 65 -12.47 28.10 -3.60
N GLN A 66 -13.52 28.29 -4.41
CA GLN A 66 -14.33 27.19 -4.95
C GLN A 66 -13.64 26.40 -6.07
N LYS A 67 -12.66 26.98 -6.75
CA LYS A 67 -11.91 26.36 -7.87
C LYS A 67 -10.59 25.74 -7.43
N CYS A 68 -10.22 25.93 -6.16
CA CYS A 68 -8.95 25.49 -5.60
C CYS A 68 -8.81 23.98 -5.74
N LYS A 69 -7.63 23.56 -6.18
CA LYS A 69 -7.34 22.13 -6.37
C LYS A 69 -6.77 21.49 -5.11
N ILE A 70 -6.37 22.25 -4.10
CA ILE A 70 -5.91 21.71 -2.81
C ILE A 70 -7.08 20.96 -2.17
N SER A 71 -6.84 19.72 -1.76
CA SER A 71 -7.86 18.88 -1.14
C SER A 71 -7.45 18.34 0.23
N HIS A 72 -6.17 18.51 0.58
CA HIS A 72 -5.59 18.06 1.84
C HIS A 72 -4.67 19.11 2.43
N ILE A 73 -4.80 19.32 3.74
CA ILE A 73 -3.94 20.17 4.55
C ILE A 73 -3.30 19.29 5.63
N GLY A 74 -1.99 19.40 5.82
CA GLY A 74 -1.22 18.61 6.78
C GLY A 74 -0.27 17.61 6.15
N SER A 75 0.08 16.57 6.89
CA SER A 75 1.11 15.59 6.49
C SER A 75 0.65 14.68 5.34
N SER A 76 1.59 14.15 4.59
CA SER A 76 1.29 13.23 3.48
C SER A 76 0.70 11.91 3.99
N SER A 77 1.08 11.45 5.18
CA SER A 77 0.48 10.25 5.81
C SER A 77 -1.00 10.43 6.14
N ALA A 78 -1.40 11.63 6.58
CA ALA A 78 -2.81 11.94 6.88
C ALA A 78 -3.72 11.95 5.64
N MET A 79 -3.16 12.07 4.42
CA MET A 79 -3.93 11.98 3.18
C MET A 79 -4.69 10.66 3.05
N LYS A 80 -4.13 9.56 3.59
CA LYS A 80 -4.79 8.25 3.55
C LYS A 80 -6.11 8.32 4.31
N SER A 81 -6.08 8.77 5.57
CA SER A 81 -7.27 8.87 6.41
C SER A 81 -8.31 9.84 5.84
N SER A 82 -7.87 11.02 5.39
CA SER A 82 -8.75 12.00 4.72
C SER A 82 -9.40 11.44 3.45
N GLY A 83 -8.61 10.78 2.60
CA GLY A 83 -9.10 10.20 1.37
C GLY A 83 -10.07 9.03 1.62
N VAL A 84 -9.75 8.14 2.56
CA VAL A 84 -10.65 7.04 2.96
C VAL A 84 -11.98 7.59 3.46
N LEU A 85 -11.95 8.59 4.34
CA LEU A 85 -13.18 9.18 4.87
C LEU A 85 -14.09 9.74 3.76
N LYS A 86 -13.50 10.44 2.77
CA LYS A 86 -14.22 10.93 1.59
C LYS A 86 -14.82 9.80 0.75
N LEU A 87 -14.12 8.66 0.62
CA LEU A 87 -14.63 7.47 -0.07
C LEU A 87 -15.86 6.89 0.65
N PHE A 88 -15.82 6.80 1.98
CA PHE A 88 -16.94 6.31 2.77
C PHE A 88 -18.17 7.22 2.64
N HIS A 89 -18.03 8.54 2.85
CA HIS A 89 -19.16 9.47 2.81
C HIS A 89 -19.89 9.49 1.47
N ARG A 90 -19.17 9.35 0.34
CA ARG A 90 -19.79 9.40 -0.98
C ARG A 90 -20.26 8.05 -1.51
N SER A 91 -19.92 6.95 -0.84
CA SER A 91 -20.09 5.60 -1.36
C SER A 91 -21.56 5.25 -1.67
N GLU A 92 -22.48 5.60 -0.77
CA GLU A 92 -23.92 5.36 -0.98
C GLU A 92 -24.46 6.17 -2.16
N ILE A 93 -24.16 7.47 -2.21
CA ILE A 93 -24.67 8.37 -3.26
C ILE A 93 -24.07 8.01 -4.62
N LYS A 94 -22.75 7.75 -4.66
CA LYS A 94 -22.02 7.56 -5.91
C LYS A 94 -22.16 6.15 -6.48
N ASN A 95 -22.07 5.14 -5.61
CA ASN A 95 -21.96 3.74 -6.02
C ASN A 95 -23.13 2.88 -5.55
N ASN A 96 -24.07 3.42 -4.76
CA ASN A 96 -25.14 2.66 -4.10
C ASN A 96 -24.60 1.47 -3.27
N LEU A 97 -23.50 1.69 -2.56
CA LEU A 97 -22.80 0.66 -1.78
C LEU A 97 -22.40 1.18 -0.40
N ARG A 98 -22.47 0.30 0.61
CA ARG A 98 -21.93 0.54 1.96
C ARG A 98 -20.71 -0.36 2.21
N TYR A 99 -19.63 0.25 2.70
CA TYR A 99 -18.44 -0.49 3.10
C TYR A 99 -18.54 -0.95 4.58
N THR A 100 -19.06 -2.15 4.82
CA THR A 100 -19.28 -2.68 6.18
C THR A 100 -18.06 -3.38 6.79
N THR A 101 -17.07 -3.74 5.99
CA THR A 101 -15.83 -4.38 6.45
C THR A 101 -14.62 -3.71 5.83
N TYR A 102 -13.75 -3.18 6.68
CA TYR A 102 -12.50 -2.51 6.33
C TYR A 102 -11.34 -3.50 6.42
N LEU A 103 -10.77 -3.88 5.28
CA LEU A 103 -9.52 -4.64 5.22
C LEU A 103 -8.34 -3.67 5.18
N GLY A 104 -7.48 -3.71 6.19
CA GLY A 104 -6.29 -2.88 6.27
C GLY A 104 -5.07 -3.66 6.73
N ASP A 105 -3.91 -3.14 6.34
CA ASP A 105 -2.62 -3.45 6.94
C ASP A 105 -2.48 -2.63 8.22
N GLY A 106 -2.54 -3.24 9.42
CA GLY A 106 -1.95 -2.78 10.69
C GLY A 106 -2.19 -1.33 11.19
N ASP A 107 -1.94 -0.34 10.36
CA ASP A 107 -2.16 1.09 10.54
C ASP A 107 -3.64 1.39 10.83
N SER A 108 -3.92 1.73 12.08
CA SER A 108 -5.26 1.93 12.60
C SER A 108 -5.82 3.34 12.36
N SER A 109 -5.00 4.33 12.00
CA SER A 109 -5.42 5.74 12.00
C SER A 109 -6.58 6.02 11.04
N SER A 110 -6.57 5.46 9.84
CA SER A 110 -7.66 5.63 8.86
C SER A 110 -8.93 4.91 9.31
N TYR A 111 -8.81 3.71 9.88
CA TYR A 111 -9.94 2.96 10.41
C TYR A 111 -10.60 3.71 11.59
N THR A 112 -9.81 4.19 12.56
CA THR A 112 -10.30 4.95 13.70
C THR A 112 -11.04 6.21 13.25
N SER A 113 -10.52 6.92 12.24
CA SER A 113 -11.16 8.11 11.67
C SER A 113 -12.55 7.79 11.07
N VAL A 114 -12.66 6.66 10.36
CA VAL A 114 -13.91 6.22 9.75
C VAL A 114 -14.95 5.81 10.80
N VAL A 115 -14.53 5.05 11.83
CA VAL A 115 -15.42 4.63 12.91
C VAL A 115 -15.96 5.84 13.68
N ALA A 116 -15.10 6.82 13.98
CA ALA A 116 -15.50 8.05 14.65
C ALA A 116 -16.52 8.86 13.83
N ALA A 117 -16.35 8.89 12.51
CA ALA A 117 -17.20 9.67 11.61
C ALA A 117 -18.59 9.06 11.35
N LYS A 118 -18.79 7.76 11.67
CA LYS A 118 -20.08 7.04 11.48
C LYS A 118 -20.76 7.35 10.13
N PRO A 119 -20.10 7.09 8.99
CA PRO A 119 -20.54 7.55 7.68
C PRO A 119 -21.90 7.01 7.23
N TYR A 120 -22.38 5.91 7.82
CA TYR A 120 -23.66 5.26 7.50
C TYR A 120 -24.68 5.33 8.66
N GLY A 121 -24.46 6.26 9.61
CA GLY A 121 -25.30 6.41 10.79
C GLY A 121 -24.97 5.42 11.93
N GLN A 122 -25.75 5.52 13.02
CA GLN A 122 -25.50 4.78 14.26
C GLN A 122 -25.77 3.27 14.15
N ASN A 123 -26.60 2.85 13.18
CA ASN A 123 -27.11 1.49 13.06
C ASN A 123 -26.17 0.56 12.26
N VAL A 124 -25.12 1.09 11.65
CA VAL A 124 -24.22 0.34 10.78
C VAL A 124 -22.81 0.33 11.36
N GLU A 125 -22.42 -0.83 11.88
CA GLU A 125 -21.07 -1.04 12.40
C GLU A 125 -20.08 -1.37 11.27
N ILE A 126 -18.89 -0.75 11.32
CA ILE A 126 -17.79 -1.00 10.38
C ILE A 126 -16.75 -1.90 11.05
N LYS A 127 -16.71 -3.16 10.63
CA LYS A 127 -15.80 -4.17 11.19
C LYS A 127 -14.39 -4.05 10.60
N LYS A 128 -13.36 -4.24 11.43
CA LYS A 128 -11.96 -4.28 10.99
C LYS A 128 -11.54 -5.71 10.65
N ALA A 129 -10.94 -5.89 9.49
CA ALA A 129 -10.27 -7.10 9.04
C ALA A 129 -8.79 -6.81 8.79
N GLU A 130 -7.93 -7.80 9.03
CA GLU A 130 -6.47 -7.65 8.94
C GLU A 130 -5.91 -8.46 7.77
N CYS A 131 -4.97 -7.86 7.06
CA CYS A 131 -4.27 -8.52 5.96
C CYS A 131 -3.38 -9.67 6.48
N ILE A 132 -3.65 -10.91 6.04
CA ILE A 132 -2.86 -12.08 6.49
C ILE A 132 -1.38 -11.96 6.10
N GLY A 133 -1.10 -11.38 4.94
CA GLY A 133 0.26 -11.14 4.48
C GLY A 133 1.02 -10.14 5.36
N HIS A 134 0.31 -9.18 5.96
CA HIS A 134 0.88 -8.23 6.89
C HIS A 134 1.17 -8.88 8.25
N ILE A 135 0.25 -9.69 8.78
CA ILE A 135 0.45 -10.44 10.03
C ILE A 135 1.66 -11.37 9.92
N GLN A 136 1.78 -12.12 8.82
CA GLN A 136 2.94 -12.99 8.58
C GLN A 136 4.28 -12.23 8.61
N LYS A 137 4.32 -11.01 8.09
CA LYS A 137 5.52 -10.17 8.09
C LYS A 137 5.84 -9.64 9.50
N ARG A 138 4.83 -9.43 10.36
CA ARG A 138 4.97 -8.83 11.70
C ARG A 138 5.84 -9.68 12.62
N VAL A 139 5.74 -11.01 12.57
CA VAL A 139 6.61 -11.93 13.33
C VAL A 139 8.08 -11.65 13.00
N GLY A 140 8.42 -11.70 11.70
CA GLY A 140 9.79 -11.47 11.26
C GLY A 140 10.30 -10.07 11.60
N THR A 141 9.45 -9.04 11.50
CA THR A 141 9.83 -7.67 11.85
C THR A 141 10.08 -7.52 13.35
N ARG A 142 9.21 -8.07 14.21
CA ARG A 142 9.42 -8.03 15.66
C ARG A 142 10.70 -8.75 16.07
N LEU A 143 10.97 -9.94 15.52
CA LEU A 143 12.20 -10.67 15.81
C LEU A 143 13.46 -9.88 15.39
N ARG A 144 13.45 -9.25 14.21
CA ARG A 144 14.57 -8.40 13.77
C ARG A 144 14.73 -7.16 14.64
N ASN A 145 13.64 -6.50 15.02
CA ASN A 145 13.68 -5.33 15.89
C ASN A 145 14.18 -5.72 17.28
N SER A 146 13.69 -6.81 17.85
CA SER A 146 14.18 -7.36 19.12
C SER A 146 15.67 -7.66 19.06
N LYS A 147 16.18 -8.28 17.97
CA LYS A 147 17.63 -8.49 17.78
C LYS A 147 18.41 -7.18 17.71
N LYS A 148 17.89 -6.14 17.03
CA LYS A 148 18.55 -4.83 16.91
C LYS A 148 18.53 -4.04 18.23
N SER A 149 17.43 -4.08 18.96
CA SER A 149 17.21 -3.32 20.20
C SER A 149 17.80 -4.00 21.44
N SER A 150 17.81 -5.34 21.47
CA SER A 150 18.36 -6.13 22.57
C SER A 150 19.90 -6.10 22.55
N LYS A 151 20.49 -5.14 23.27
CA LYS A 151 21.86 -5.28 23.79
C LYS A 151 21.92 -6.21 25.02
N GLU A 152 20.76 -6.63 25.52
CA GLU A 152 20.62 -7.45 26.71
C GLU A 152 21.24 -8.83 26.52
N ILE A 153 21.92 -9.25 27.58
CA ILE A 153 22.46 -10.59 27.74
C ILE A 153 21.31 -11.44 28.30
N LEU A 154 20.98 -12.52 27.60
CA LEU A 154 19.98 -13.50 28.02
C LEU A 154 20.45 -14.19 29.31
N SER A 155 19.53 -14.93 29.95
CA SER A 155 19.83 -15.65 31.21
C SER A 155 20.97 -16.68 31.10
N ASP A 156 21.37 -17.07 29.89
CA ASP A 156 22.49 -17.97 29.61
C ASP A 156 23.83 -17.25 29.35
N GLY A 157 23.90 -15.93 29.57
CA GLY A 157 25.11 -15.15 29.33
C GLY A 157 25.36 -14.81 27.86
N LYS A 158 24.46 -15.16 26.93
CA LYS A 158 24.61 -14.91 25.49
C LYS A 158 23.75 -13.75 25.02
N LYS A 159 24.16 -13.10 23.93
CA LYS A 159 23.33 -12.11 23.24
C LYS A 159 22.24 -12.82 22.43
N LEU A 160 21.11 -12.13 22.24
CA LEU A 160 19.98 -12.63 21.43
C LEU A 160 20.37 -12.97 19.97
N GLY A 161 21.37 -12.28 19.41
CA GLY A 161 21.93 -12.57 18.09
C GLY A 161 23.29 -13.25 18.17
N GLY A 162 23.59 -14.14 17.21
CA GLY A 162 24.88 -14.82 17.10
C GLY A 162 24.77 -16.33 16.84
N ALA A 163 25.91 -17.02 16.76
CA ALA A 163 25.95 -18.47 16.55
C ALA A 163 25.17 -19.22 17.64
N GLY A 164 24.21 -20.07 17.24
CA GLY A 164 23.33 -20.80 18.17
C GLY A 164 22.12 -20.01 18.70
N CYS A 165 21.97 -18.73 18.32
CA CYS A 165 20.83 -17.87 18.66
C CYS A 165 20.17 -17.34 17.37
N LEU A 166 19.45 -16.19 17.40
CA LEU A 166 18.82 -15.64 16.20
C LEU A 166 19.88 -15.17 15.18
N THR A 167 19.97 -15.87 14.06
CA THR A 167 20.84 -15.53 12.92
C THR A 167 20.03 -14.98 11.74
N GLU A 168 20.66 -14.12 10.93
CA GLU A 168 20.05 -13.59 9.69
C GLU A 168 20.21 -14.53 8.50
N ASN A 169 21.18 -15.46 8.60
CA ASN A 169 21.38 -16.48 7.59
C ASN A 169 20.27 -17.53 7.71
N ALA A 170 19.36 -17.54 6.73
CA ALA A 170 18.52 -18.71 6.52
C ALA A 170 19.39 -19.92 6.17
N ASP A 171 18.99 -21.12 6.60
CA ASP A 171 19.62 -22.36 6.14
C ASP A 171 19.67 -22.35 4.61
N LYS A 172 20.89 -22.44 4.05
CA LYS A 172 21.06 -22.59 2.61
C LYS A 172 20.41 -23.92 2.23
N ILE A 173 19.33 -23.88 1.44
CA ILE A 173 18.71 -25.07 0.85
C ILE A 173 19.70 -25.63 -0.17
N THR A 174 20.69 -26.39 0.32
CA THR A 174 21.79 -26.96 -0.46
C THR A 174 21.42 -28.31 -1.08
N GLY A 175 20.17 -28.76 -0.91
CA GLY A 175 19.72 -30.10 -1.34
C GLY A 175 20.26 -31.24 -0.46
N LYS A 176 21.15 -30.95 0.48
CA LYS A 176 21.59 -31.86 1.53
C LYS A 176 20.63 -31.72 2.72
N LYS A 177 20.20 -32.82 3.35
CA LYS A 177 19.50 -32.81 4.64
C LYS A 177 20.48 -32.35 5.73
N THR A 178 20.72 -31.05 5.82
CA THR A 178 21.50 -30.45 6.92
C THR A 178 20.63 -30.12 8.13
N TYR A 179 19.30 -30.33 8.02
CA TYR A 179 18.38 -30.23 9.13
C TYR A 179 18.72 -31.30 10.17
N LYS A 180 19.31 -30.88 11.30
CA LYS A 180 19.43 -31.73 12.48
C LYS A 180 18.05 -31.78 13.13
N GLU A 181 17.47 -32.97 13.27
CA GLU A 181 16.12 -33.17 13.84
C GLU A 181 15.99 -32.61 15.27
N ASN A 182 17.11 -32.36 15.96
CA ASN A 182 17.17 -31.83 17.32
C ASN A 182 17.90 -30.47 17.43
N ILE A 183 17.54 -29.47 16.61
CA ILE A 183 17.92 -28.08 16.91
C ILE A 183 17.01 -27.59 18.04
N CYS A 184 17.43 -27.84 19.28
CA CYS A 184 16.76 -27.26 20.44
C CYS A 184 17.15 -25.78 20.51
N ILE A 185 16.19 -24.88 20.25
CA ILE A 185 16.36 -23.45 20.52
C ILE A 185 16.71 -23.32 22.02
N PRO A 186 17.82 -22.64 22.39
CA PRO A 186 18.20 -22.46 23.79
C PRO A 186 17.02 -21.92 24.62
N SER A 187 16.83 -22.41 25.86
CA SER A 187 15.69 -22.01 26.70
C SER A 187 15.58 -20.50 26.81
N ALA A 188 16.70 -19.81 27.03
CA ALA A 188 16.73 -18.36 27.15
C ALA A 188 16.23 -17.63 25.88
N VAL A 189 16.56 -18.14 24.69
CA VAL A 189 16.06 -17.61 23.41
C VAL A 189 14.58 -17.93 23.23
N ARG A 190 14.15 -19.13 23.61
CA ARG A 190 12.74 -19.54 23.58
C ARG A 190 11.89 -18.68 24.50
N ASP A 191 12.33 -18.46 25.73
CA ASP A 191 11.63 -17.69 26.76
C ASP A 191 11.50 -16.23 26.34
N PHE A 192 12.51 -15.68 25.66
CA PHE A 192 12.44 -14.35 25.05
C PHE A 192 11.45 -14.28 23.88
N ILE A 193 11.45 -15.28 22.99
CA ILE A 193 10.65 -15.26 21.76
C ILE A 193 9.18 -15.65 22.01
N LYS A 194 8.92 -16.51 23.00
CA LYS A 194 7.59 -17.05 23.32
C LYS A 194 6.53 -15.97 23.52
N PRO A 195 6.76 -14.87 24.27
CA PRO A 195 5.81 -13.76 24.38
C PRO A 195 5.43 -13.15 23.03
N ILE A 196 6.37 -13.03 22.08
CA ILE A 196 6.09 -12.48 20.74
C ILE A 196 5.13 -13.40 19.98
N PHE A 197 5.33 -14.72 20.07
CA PHE A 197 4.46 -15.69 19.41
C PHE A 197 3.09 -15.79 20.07
N ILE A 198 3.01 -15.71 21.40
CA ILE A 198 1.74 -15.67 22.13
C ILE A 198 0.93 -14.42 21.72
N ASP A 199 1.55 -13.24 21.73
CA ASP A 199 0.87 -11.99 21.36
C ASP A 199 0.38 -12.01 19.90
N LEU A 200 1.22 -12.47 18.97
CA LEU A 200 0.87 -12.61 17.55
C LEU A 200 -0.06 -13.80 17.26
N GLY A 201 -0.21 -14.71 18.22
CA GLY A 201 -1.14 -15.83 18.19
C GLY A 201 -2.40 -15.59 19.00
N SER A 202 -2.65 -14.36 19.47
CA SER A 202 -3.87 -14.04 20.22
C SER A 202 -5.12 -14.22 19.37
N ASP A 203 -6.16 -14.80 19.96
CA ASP A 203 -7.43 -15.08 19.27
C ASP A 203 -8.05 -13.80 18.67
N VAL A 204 -7.97 -12.68 19.40
CA VAL A 204 -8.46 -11.36 18.95
C VAL A 204 -7.78 -10.90 17.66
N LEU A 205 -6.50 -11.22 17.47
CA LEU A 205 -5.75 -10.88 16.26
C LEU A 205 -6.04 -11.87 15.14
N LEU A 206 -6.08 -13.16 15.45
CA LEU A 206 -6.28 -14.23 14.47
C LEU A 206 -7.71 -14.25 13.90
N GLU A 207 -8.71 -13.92 14.72
CA GLU A 207 -10.11 -13.80 14.31
C GLU A 207 -10.25 -12.80 13.15
N LYS A 208 -9.51 -11.68 13.21
CA LYS A 208 -9.48 -10.64 12.16
C LYS A 208 -8.84 -11.11 10.86
N CYS A 209 -8.20 -12.28 10.84
CA CYS A 209 -7.54 -12.86 9.67
C CYS A 209 -8.16 -14.17 9.17
N LEU A 210 -9.24 -14.68 9.80
CA LEU A 210 -9.88 -15.94 9.40
C LEU A 210 -10.31 -15.95 7.92
N HIS A 211 -10.60 -14.78 7.35
CA HIS A 211 -10.95 -14.63 5.95
C HIS A 211 -9.79 -14.92 4.96
N GLY A 212 -8.53 -14.92 5.42
CA GLY A 212 -7.35 -15.27 4.61
C GLY A 212 -7.04 -14.32 3.44
N LYS A 213 -7.53 -13.07 3.48
CA LYS A 213 -7.41 -12.11 2.36
C LYS A 213 -6.19 -11.21 2.50
N THR A 214 -5.73 -10.67 1.38
CA THR A 214 -4.52 -9.84 1.28
C THR A 214 -4.80 -8.52 0.59
N GLN A 215 -3.90 -7.54 0.78
CA GLN A 215 -3.93 -6.24 0.09
C GLN A 215 -3.10 -6.22 -1.21
N ASN A 216 -2.67 -7.38 -1.73
CA ASN A 216 -1.88 -7.49 -2.95
C ASN A 216 -2.48 -6.77 -4.18
N PRO A 217 -3.82 -6.74 -4.39
CA PRO A 217 -4.42 -5.98 -5.48
C PRO A 217 -4.06 -4.48 -5.46
N ASN A 218 -3.90 -3.88 -4.27
CA ASN A 218 -3.51 -2.47 -4.16
C ASN A 218 -2.11 -2.25 -4.71
N GLU A 219 -1.15 -3.14 -4.39
CA GLU A 219 0.22 -3.06 -4.91
C GLU A 219 0.20 -3.11 -6.45
N ALA A 220 -0.62 -3.97 -7.05
CA ALA A 220 -0.76 -4.08 -8.50
C ALA A 220 -1.36 -2.81 -9.13
N LEU A 221 -2.43 -2.26 -8.55
CA LEU A 221 -3.04 -1.00 -9.00
C LEU A 221 -2.07 0.17 -8.87
N ASN A 222 -1.40 0.29 -7.72
CA ASN A 222 -0.41 1.33 -7.46
C ASN A 222 0.69 1.30 -8.53
N GLN A 223 1.21 0.13 -8.89
CA GLN A 223 2.20 0.02 -9.97
C GLN A 223 1.67 0.51 -11.32
N LEU A 224 0.40 0.23 -11.65
CA LEU A 224 -0.23 0.71 -12.88
C LEU A 224 -0.43 2.22 -12.90
N ILE A 225 -0.77 2.83 -11.76
CA ILE A 225 -0.89 4.28 -11.60
C ILE A 225 0.46 4.94 -11.86
N TRP A 226 1.51 4.49 -11.18
CA TRP A 226 2.82 5.15 -11.29
C TRP A 226 3.58 4.83 -12.57
N LYS A 227 3.18 3.79 -13.32
CA LYS A 227 3.64 3.58 -14.69
C LYS A 227 3.07 4.64 -15.65
N ARG A 228 1.87 5.17 -15.38
CA ARG A 228 1.22 6.23 -16.17
C ARG A 228 1.57 7.63 -15.69
N CYS A 229 1.75 7.80 -14.38
CA CYS A 229 2.16 9.05 -13.75
C CYS A 229 3.49 8.80 -13.02
N PRO A 230 4.64 8.99 -13.70
CA PRO A 230 5.93 8.74 -13.09
C PRO A 230 6.17 9.54 -11.80
N LYS A 231 6.97 8.97 -10.90
CA LYS A 231 7.22 9.48 -9.53
C LYS A 231 8.30 10.55 -9.44
N ASP A 232 9.13 10.62 -10.48
CA ASP A 232 10.27 11.52 -10.66
C ASP A 232 9.84 12.94 -11.06
N ILE A 233 8.76 13.05 -11.86
CA ILE A 233 8.20 14.35 -12.26
C ILE A 233 6.99 14.74 -11.43
N PHE A 234 6.82 16.03 -11.19
CA PHE A 234 5.57 16.54 -10.61
C PHE A 234 4.46 16.47 -11.66
N VAL A 235 3.27 16.05 -11.23
CA VAL A 235 2.07 16.00 -12.07
C VAL A 235 0.95 16.77 -11.38
N GLU A 236 0.26 17.63 -12.12
CA GLU A 236 -0.88 18.36 -11.59
C GLU A 236 -2.06 17.43 -11.28
N ARG A 237 -2.90 17.79 -10.30
CA ARG A 237 -4.07 16.99 -9.87
C ARG A 237 -4.95 16.52 -11.03
N THR A 238 -5.22 17.36 -12.03
CA THR A 238 -6.08 16.99 -13.17
C THR A 238 -5.45 15.89 -14.02
N ALA A 239 -4.17 16.03 -14.37
CA ALA A 239 -3.43 15.01 -15.12
C ALA A 239 -3.30 13.71 -14.30
N LEU A 240 -3.07 13.82 -12.99
CA LEU A 240 -3.07 12.66 -12.09
C LEU A 240 -4.44 11.98 -12.05
N CYS A 241 -5.54 12.73 -12.09
CA CYS A 241 -6.89 12.19 -12.15
C CYS A 241 -7.13 11.35 -13.39
N VAL A 242 -6.75 11.86 -14.57
CA VAL A 242 -6.85 11.12 -15.82
C VAL A 242 -5.97 9.86 -15.80
N GLY A 243 -4.74 9.99 -15.30
CA GLY A 243 -3.82 8.85 -15.20
C GLY A 243 -4.32 7.75 -14.26
N VAL A 244 -4.87 8.11 -13.10
CA VAL A 244 -5.48 7.17 -12.14
C VAL A 244 -6.74 6.54 -12.73
N ALA A 245 -7.63 7.32 -13.34
CA ALA A 245 -8.84 6.78 -13.97
C ALA A 245 -8.49 5.77 -15.08
N SER A 246 -7.52 6.10 -15.94
CA SER A 246 -6.99 5.18 -16.96
C SER A 246 -6.38 3.91 -16.35
N ALA A 247 -5.65 4.04 -15.23
CA ALA A 247 -5.10 2.88 -14.51
C ALA A 247 -6.19 1.98 -13.94
N VAL A 248 -7.23 2.56 -13.33
CA VAL A 248 -8.36 1.83 -12.76
C VAL A 248 -9.16 1.11 -13.84
N LEU A 249 -9.42 1.76 -14.98
CA LEU A 249 -10.11 1.13 -16.11
C LEU A 249 -9.34 -0.11 -16.62
N TYR A 250 -8.04 0.05 -16.86
CA TYR A 250 -7.18 -1.05 -17.28
C TYR A 250 -7.11 -2.17 -16.23
N PHE A 251 -7.02 -1.81 -14.95
CA PHE A 251 -6.97 -2.76 -13.84
C PHE A 251 -8.24 -3.60 -13.74
N ASN A 252 -9.41 -2.97 -13.88
CA ASN A 252 -10.70 -3.63 -13.72
C ASN A 252 -11.13 -4.47 -14.93
N ASN A 253 -10.86 -3.98 -16.15
CA ASN A 253 -11.47 -4.52 -17.36
C ASN A 253 -10.45 -4.95 -18.44
N GLY A 254 -9.16 -4.70 -18.24
CA GLY A 254 -8.16 -4.89 -19.28
C GLY A 254 -8.05 -3.70 -20.24
N ILE A 255 -7.18 -3.82 -21.25
CA ILE A 255 -6.97 -2.75 -22.23
C ILE A 255 -8.10 -2.67 -23.25
N GLN A 256 -8.76 -3.78 -23.56
CA GLN A 256 -9.84 -3.80 -24.55
C GLN A 256 -10.96 -2.79 -24.23
N PHE A 257 -11.20 -2.52 -22.94
CA PHE A 257 -12.18 -1.53 -22.52
C PHE A 257 -11.84 -0.09 -22.93
N SER A 258 -10.59 0.20 -23.33
CA SER A 258 -10.26 1.52 -23.89
C SER A 258 -10.98 1.80 -25.20
N GLU A 259 -11.41 0.77 -25.94
CA GLU A 259 -12.17 0.95 -27.18
C GLU A 259 -13.54 1.60 -26.91
N THR A 260 -14.24 1.12 -25.87
CA THR A 260 -15.48 1.74 -25.39
C THR A 260 -15.26 3.16 -24.89
N LEU A 261 -14.10 3.46 -24.31
CA LEU A 261 -13.75 4.81 -23.90
C LEU A 261 -13.55 5.72 -25.11
N PHE A 262 -12.82 5.25 -26.14
CA PHE A 262 -12.56 5.99 -27.37
C PHE A 262 -13.85 6.30 -28.12
N ASP A 263 -14.74 5.32 -28.23
CA ASP A 263 -16.07 5.51 -28.81
C ASP A 263 -16.87 6.63 -28.09
N LYS A 264 -16.85 6.65 -26.76
CA LYS A 264 -17.51 7.70 -25.95
C LYS A 264 -16.90 9.09 -26.09
N VAL A 265 -15.65 9.20 -26.53
CA VAL A 265 -15.02 10.49 -26.84
C VAL A 265 -14.98 10.75 -28.35
N GLU A 266 -15.80 10.03 -29.11
CA GLU A 266 -15.99 10.18 -30.55
C GLU A 266 -14.69 9.92 -31.36
N ILE A 267 -13.83 9.03 -30.84
CA ILE A 267 -12.63 8.56 -31.52
C ILE A 267 -12.90 7.21 -32.14
N THR A 268 -12.93 7.15 -33.47
CA THR A 268 -13.10 5.91 -34.22
C THR A 268 -11.94 4.95 -34.00
N VAL A 269 -12.24 3.76 -33.47
CA VAL A 269 -11.27 2.69 -33.24
C VAL A 269 -11.05 1.91 -34.53
N GLY A 270 -9.82 1.93 -35.06
CA GLY A 270 -9.43 1.10 -36.19
C GLY A 270 -9.13 -0.36 -35.81
N CYS A 271 -9.17 -1.27 -36.79
CA CYS A 271 -8.91 -2.71 -36.60
C CYS A 271 -7.53 -3.02 -35.97
N ASN A 272 -6.52 -2.19 -36.25
CA ASN A 272 -5.18 -2.34 -35.69
C ASN A 272 -5.17 -2.17 -34.17
N LEU A 273 -5.88 -1.16 -33.66
CA LEU A 273 -5.99 -0.93 -32.23
C LEU A 273 -6.79 -2.05 -31.56
N HIS A 274 -7.87 -2.49 -32.20
CA HIS A 274 -8.68 -3.62 -31.71
C HIS A 274 -7.85 -4.91 -31.57
N ASN A 275 -7.11 -5.28 -32.62
CA ASN A 275 -6.25 -6.46 -32.61
C ASN A 275 -5.12 -6.34 -31.57
N PHE A 276 -4.56 -5.14 -31.41
CA PHE A 276 -3.56 -4.86 -30.37
C PHE A 276 -4.14 -5.08 -28.97
N CYS A 277 -5.34 -4.56 -28.70
CA CYS A 277 -6.01 -4.71 -27.41
C CYS A 277 -6.25 -6.18 -27.06
N LEU A 278 -6.88 -6.92 -27.97
CA LEU A 278 -7.15 -8.36 -27.80
C LEU A 278 -5.87 -9.16 -27.53
N THR A 279 -4.83 -8.93 -28.36
CA THR A 279 -3.54 -9.62 -28.22
C THR A 279 -2.87 -9.33 -26.89
N ASN A 280 -2.90 -8.07 -26.44
CA ASN A 280 -2.24 -7.65 -25.22
C ASN A 280 -2.96 -8.17 -23.96
N ASP A 281 -4.28 -8.17 -23.96
CA ASP A 281 -5.05 -8.79 -22.87
C ASP A 281 -4.87 -10.30 -22.83
N SER A 282 -4.81 -10.97 -23.99
CA SER A 282 -4.53 -12.41 -24.08
C SER A 282 -3.15 -12.75 -23.48
N LYS A 283 -2.11 -11.97 -23.83
CA LYS A 283 -0.76 -12.09 -23.25
C LYS A 283 -0.76 -11.83 -21.74
N ARG A 284 -1.54 -10.85 -21.27
CA ARG A 284 -1.68 -10.53 -19.84
C ARG A 284 -2.29 -11.69 -19.06
N ILE A 285 -3.37 -12.29 -19.57
CA ILE A 285 -4.05 -13.44 -18.96
C ILE A 285 -3.10 -14.64 -18.90
N SER A 286 -2.49 -15.01 -20.04
CA SER A 286 -1.54 -16.12 -20.10
C SER A 286 -0.35 -15.95 -19.15
N LYS A 287 0.18 -14.72 -19.04
CA LYS A 287 1.25 -14.39 -18.08
C LYS A 287 0.77 -14.55 -16.63
N ALA A 288 -0.45 -14.12 -16.31
CA ALA A 288 -1.02 -14.26 -14.97
C ALA A 288 -1.21 -15.73 -14.59
N GLU A 289 -1.78 -16.54 -15.49
CA GLU A 289 -1.94 -18.00 -15.31
C GLU A 289 -0.60 -18.68 -15.07
N LYS A 290 0.40 -18.39 -15.90
CA LYS A 290 1.77 -18.90 -15.73
C LYS A 290 2.36 -18.52 -14.37
N GLN A 291 2.17 -17.28 -13.92
CA GLN A 291 2.66 -16.82 -12.61
C GLN A 291 1.93 -17.43 -11.42
N CYS A 292 0.72 -17.93 -11.63
CA CYS A 292 -0.08 -18.61 -10.60
C CYS A 292 0.34 -20.08 -10.39
N THR A 293 1.11 -20.67 -11.33
CA THR A 293 1.63 -22.04 -11.19
C THR A 293 2.54 -22.20 -9.97
N SER A 294 2.47 -23.37 -9.33
CA SER A 294 3.27 -23.72 -8.15
C SER A 294 4.77 -23.61 -8.41
N ILE A 295 5.22 -24.07 -9.59
CA ILE A 295 6.62 -24.03 -10.03
C ILE A 295 7.15 -22.59 -10.08
N VAL A 296 6.41 -21.68 -10.73
CA VAL A 296 6.82 -20.27 -10.84
C VAL A 296 6.74 -19.56 -9.49
N LYS A 297 5.71 -19.85 -8.68
CA LYS A 297 5.61 -19.35 -7.30
C LYS A 297 6.82 -19.77 -6.45
N LEU A 298 7.22 -21.04 -6.52
CA LEU A 298 8.38 -21.57 -5.79
C LEU A 298 9.69 -20.93 -6.26
N ARG A 299 9.89 -20.84 -7.58
CA ARG A 299 11.06 -20.15 -8.17
C ARG A 299 11.14 -18.70 -7.70
N ARG A 300 10.02 -17.97 -7.72
CA ARG A 300 9.94 -16.58 -7.25
C ARG A 300 10.25 -16.47 -5.76
N LYS A 301 9.77 -17.41 -4.93
CA LYS A 301 10.10 -17.45 -3.49
C LYS A 301 11.60 -17.63 -3.26
N LYS A 302 12.24 -18.55 -4.01
CA LYS A 302 13.70 -18.75 -3.97
C LYS A 302 14.47 -17.49 -4.36
N LEU A 303 14.12 -16.88 -5.50
CA LEU A 303 14.78 -15.65 -5.96
C LEU A 303 14.59 -14.48 -5.00
N ARG A 304 13.40 -14.32 -4.40
CA ARG A 304 13.16 -13.29 -3.37
C ARG A 304 14.00 -13.51 -2.12
N ALA A 305 14.17 -14.76 -1.68
CA ALA A 305 15.01 -15.08 -0.54
C ALA A 305 16.49 -14.76 -0.82
N ILE A 306 16.98 -15.09 -2.02
CA ILE A 306 18.34 -14.76 -2.46
C ILE A 306 18.53 -13.24 -2.49
N HIS A 307 17.64 -12.51 -3.17
CA HIS A 307 17.73 -11.05 -3.28
C HIS A 307 17.65 -10.36 -1.91
N LYS A 308 16.78 -10.84 -1.02
CA LYS A 308 16.70 -10.33 0.34
C LYS A 308 18.02 -10.55 1.10
N GLY A 309 18.64 -11.72 0.96
CA GLY A 309 19.95 -11.97 1.56
C GLY A 309 21.02 -10.98 1.09
N PHE A 310 21.01 -10.58 -0.18
CA PHE A 310 21.90 -9.53 -0.69
C PHE A 310 21.56 -8.13 -0.14
N CYS A 311 20.28 -7.76 -0.07
CA CYS A 311 19.87 -6.48 0.53
C CYS A 311 20.27 -6.38 2.01
N ASP A 312 19.99 -7.44 2.79
CA ASP A 312 20.33 -7.48 4.22
C ASP A 312 21.86 -7.41 4.41
N GLN A 313 22.65 -8.02 3.52
CA GLN A 313 24.12 -7.90 3.50
C GLN A 313 24.57 -6.46 3.19
N ASN A 314 23.98 -5.81 2.18
CA ASN A 314 24.31 -4.44 1.83
C ASN A 314 23.94 -3.46 2.95
N GLU A 315 22.77 -3.59 3.57
CA GLU A 315 22.37 -2.79 4.74
C GLU A 315 23.34 -2.96 5.92
N THR A 316 23.91 -4.16 6.08
CA THR A 316 24.92 -4.44 7.11
C THR A 316 26.27 -3.78 6.79
N LEU A 317 26.65 -3.73 5.51
CA LEU A 317 27.88 -3.09 5.03
C LEU A 317 27.78 -1.55 5.04
N GLU A 318 26.61 -1.01 4.70
CA GLU A 318 26.35 0.44 4.64
C GLU A 318 26.21 1.07 6.04
N GLY A 319 25.93 0.28 7.08
CA GLY A 319 25.81 0.76 8.46
C GLY A 319 24.51 1.51 8.73
N ALA A 320 24.45 2.25 9.84
CA ALA A 320 23.26 3.05 10.19
C ALA A 320 23.17 4.29 9.29
N VAL A 321 22.47 4.17 8.18
CA VAL A 321 22.22 5.31 7.28
C VAL A 321 20.89 5.97 7.69
N TYR A 322 20.97 7.23 8.15
CA TYR A 322 19.89 8.19 8.52
C TYR A 322 18.55 7.60 9.03
N GLY A 323 18.20 7.92 10.28
CA GLY A 323 16.90 7.58 10.85
C GLY A 323 15.75 8.26 10.11
N SER A 324 14.66 7.54 9.83
CA SER A 324 13.42 8.16 9.38
C SER A 324 12.89 9.10 10.47
N GLY A 325 13.04 10.42 10.28
CA GLY A 325 12.65 11.45 11.26
C GLY A 325 13.81 12.21 11.91
N GLU A 326 15.05 11.99 11.46
CA GLU A 326 16.14 12.93 11.74
C GLU A 326 16.13 14.01 10.64
N PHE A 327 15.95 15.27 11.07
CA PHE A 327 15.60 16.52 10.35
C PHE A 327 14.10 16.83 10.16
#